data_AF-A0AAD7DWM8-F1
#
_entry.id   AF-A0AAD7DWM8-F1
#
_cell.length_a   1.000
_cell.length_b   1.000
_cell.length_c   1.000
_cell.angle_alpha   90.00
_cell.angle_beta   90.00
_cell.angle_gamma   90.00
#
_symmetry.space_group_name_H-M   'P 1'
#
loop_
_entity.id
_entity.type
_entity.pdbx_description
1 polymer ?
#
loop_
_entity_poly.entity_id
_entity_poly.type
_entity_poly.pdbx_seq_one_letter_code
_entity_poly.pdbx_strand_id
1 'polypeptide(L)'
;MLPVRHLAVDDSTLVLCTHEDAGPAITERTSVRGLDTSSLTVRWTAKPIPGQVRSLHHIPSLNVLVLSAAHDVTNHDEDRESLQIRTAIVVLDARTGDRRAIHAIDSDAQGSYIVDCFVSPDWDNPVVGLAWQNGDVLTVGLNRFTADGFEREGEGERARTLALFPAELIAASMGRKEIVAVAGVKKHPVISEGGREDDIPDWEEEEGKVMFAKW
;
A
#
# COMPACT_ATOMS: atom_id res chain seq x y z
N MET A 1 6.01 10.34 -7.68
CA MET A 1 6.82 10.39 -6.45
C MET A 1 7.85 9.26 -6.52
N LEU A 2 9.13 9.51 -6.24
CA LEU A 2 10.14 8.44 -6.21
C LEU A 2 9.97 7.63 -4.90
N PRO A 3 10.09 6.30 -4.92
CA PRO A 3 9.93 5.49 -3.72
C PRO A 3 11.03 5.81 -2.71
N VAL A 4 10.65 5.98 -1.44
CA VAL A 4 11.61 6.10 -0.34
C VAL A 4 12.31 4.75 -0.18
N ARG A 5 13.62 4.72 -0.48
CA ARG A 5 14.44 3.50 -0.43
C ARG A 5 15.44 3.51 0.73
N HIS A 6 15.44 4.55 1.53
CA HIS A 6 16.27 4.66 2.71
C HIS A 6 15.57 5.53 3.75
N LEU A 7 15.81 5.25 5.03
CA LEU A 7 15.38 6.10 6.14
C LEU A 7 16.29 5.88 7.34
N ALA A 8 16.43 6.89 8.19
CA ALA A 8 17.01 6.72 9.52
C ALA A 8 15.93 6.18 10.46
N VAL A 9 16.22 5.08 11.18
CA VAL A 9 15.31 4.57 12.22
C VAL A 9 15.66 5.12 13.60
N ASP A 10 16.94 5.44 13.82
CA ASP A 10 17.49 6.08 15.01
C ASP A 10 18.78 6.84 14.63
N ASP A 11 19.39 7.53 15.58
CA ASP A 11 20.62 8.32 15.37
C ASP A 11 21.82 7.50 14.87
N SER A 12 21.79 6.19 15.12
CA SER A 12 22.88 5.25 14.86
C SER A 12 22.61 4.28 13.70
N THR A 13 21.37 4.23 13.17
CA THR A 13 20.96 3.23 12.18
C THR A 13 20.27 3.86 10.97
N LEU A 14 20.86 3.67 9.80
CA LEU A 14 20.28 3.98 8.49
C LEU A 14 19.82 2.68 7.82
N VAL A 15 18.55 2.60 7.43
CA VAL A 15 18.04 1.50 6.62
C VAL A 15 18.18 1.85 5.15
N LEU A 16 18.67 0.90 4.35
CA LEU A 16 18.84 1.02 2.90
C LEU A 16 18.22 -0.19 2.19
N CYS A 17 17.37 0.09 1.21
CA CYS A 17 16.77 -0.87 0.29
C CYS A 17 17.49 -0.79 -1.06
N THR A 18 18.18 -1.86 -1.46
CA THR A 18 18.86 -1.97 -2.75
C THR A 18 18.20 -3.04 -3.60
N HIS A 19 17.76 -2.65 -4.80
CA HIS A 19 17.35 -3.62 -5.81
C HIS A 19 18.60 -4.34 -6.33
N GLU A 20 18.57 -5.67 -6.35
CA GLU A 20 19.75 -6.49 -6.65
C GLU A 20 19.84 -6.91 -8.12
N ASP A 21 18.72 -6.95 -8.82
CA ASP A 21 18.66 -7.49 -10.18
C ASP A 21 18.64 -6.38 -11.24
N ALA A 22 19.31 -6.64 -12.36
CA ALA A 22 19.33 -5.77 -13.54
C ALA A 22 18.41 -6.26 -14.67
N GLY A 23 17.70 -7.38 -14.44
CA GLY A 23 16.96 -8.15 -15.44
C GLY A 23 15.54 -8.53 -14.98
N PRO A 24 14.78 -9.25 -15.82
CA PRO A 24 13.30 -9.23 -15.85
C PRO A 24 12.61 -9.61 -14.53
N ALA A 25 11.38 -9.09 -14.42
CA ALA A 25 10.69 -8.84 -13.17
C ALA A 25 10.32 -10.07 -12.32
N ILE A 26 10.30 -11.28 -12.88
CA ILE A 26 9.91 -12.52 -12.17
C ILE A 26 10.90 -12.98 -11.10
N THR A 27 12.19 -12.64 -11.21
CA THR A 27 13.21 -13.03 -10.23
C THR A 27 13.70 -11.86 -9.38
N GLU A 28 13.10 -10.68 -9.55
CA GLU A 28 13.53 -9.46 -8.87
C GLU A 28 13.60 -9.63 -7.36
N ARG A 29 14.69 -9.13 -6.78
CA ARG A 29 14.92 -9.11 -5.34
C ARG A 29 15.35 -7.73 -4.89
N THR A 30 14.87 -7.37 -3.70
CA THR A 30 15.38 -6.23 -2.95
C THR A 30 16.03 -6.73 -1.67
N SER A 31 17.28 -6.31 -1.48
CA SER A 31 17.99 -6.41 -0.20
C SER A 31 17.65 -5.23 0.69
N VAL A 32 17.39 -5.50 1.96
CA VAL A 32 17.18 -4.49 3.00
C VAL A 32 18.29 -4.64 4.03
N ARG A 33 19.04 -3.57 4.26
CA ARG A 33 20.20 -3.55 5.17
C ARG A 33 20.07 -2.43 6.18
N GLY A 34 20.40 -2.71 7.44
CA GLY A 34 20.64 -1.70 8.45
C GLY A 34 22.13 -1.37 8.49
N LEU A 35 22.47 -0.10 8.35
CA LEU A 35 23.82 0.42 8.34
C LEU A 35 24.06 1.24 9.61
N ASP A 36 25.23 1.09 10.18
CA ASP A 36 25.73 2.01 11.20
C ASP A 36 25.97 3.39 10.59
N THR A 37 25.36 4.45 11.11
CA THR A 37 25.45 5.80 10.51
C THR A 37 26.86 6.39 10.59
N SER A 38 27.64 6.02 11.61
CA SER A 38 28.98 6.57 11.84
C SER A 38 30.05 5.97 10.94
N SER A 39 29.95 4.67 10.68
CA SER A 39 30.95 3.87 9.96
C SER A 39 30.47 3.39 8.59
N LEU A 40 29.17 3.52 8.29
CA LEU A 40 28.51 2.98 7.10
C LEU A 40 28.69 1.47 6.91
N THR A 41 28.96 0.76 8.00
CA THR A 41 29.09 -0.71 8.00
C THR A 41 27.74 -1.38 8.15
N VAL A 42 27.57 -2.55 7.55
CA VAL A 42 26.33 -3.33 7.65
C VAL A 42 26.21 -3.92 9.06
N ARG A 43 25.16 -3.52 9.78
CA ARG A 43 24.79 -4.10 11.08
C ARG A 43 24.01 -5.39 10.91
N TRP A 44 23.04 -5.38 9.98
CA TRP A 44 22.21 -6.53 9.67
C TRP A 44 21.74 -6.50 8.23
N THR A 45 21.35 -7.66 7.71
CA THR A 45 20.75 -7.84 6.39
C THR A 45 19.52 -8.71 6.53
N ALA A 46 18.37 -8.20 6.10
CA ALA A 46 17.13 -8.97 6.10
C ALA A 46 17.18 -10.07 5.03
N LYS A 47 16.31 -11.07 5.16
CA LYS A 47 16.09 -12.03 4.07
C LYS A 47 15.62 -11.26 2.81
N PRO A 48 16.12 -11.59 1.61
CA PRO A 48 15.72 -10.92 0.38
C PRO A 48 14.20 -10.88 0.21
N ILE A 49 13.69 -9.71 -0.17
CA ILE A 49 12.26 -9.48 -0.43
C ILE A 49 12.03 -9.58 -1.94
N PRO A 50 11.02 -10.32 -2.41
CA PRO A 50 10.71 -10.38 -3.83
C PRO A 50 10.19 -9.03 -4.34
N GLY A 51 10.69 -8.64 -5.50
CA GLY A 51 10.32 -7.42 -6.22
C GLY A 51 11.00 -6.15 -5.77
N GLN A 52 10.55 -5.05 -6.36
CA GLN A 52 11.06 -3.71 -6.12
C GLN A 52 10.28 -3.03 -4.99
N VAL A 53 11.00 -2.51 -3.98
CA VAL A 53 10.40 -1.74 -2.90
C VAL A 53 9.73 -0.46 -3.44
N ARG A 54 8.44 -0.29 -3.10
CA ARG A 54 7.57 0.82 -3.46
C ARG A 54 7.40 1.80 -2.30
N SER A 55 7.24 1.30 -1.08
CA SER A 55 7.18 2.12 0.14
C SER A 55 7.97 1.50 1.28
N LEU A 56 8.47 2.37 2.17
CA LEU A 56 9.27 2.03 3.34
C LEU A 56 8.87 2.99 4.46
N HIS A 57 8.36 2.44 5.57
CA HIS A 57 7.92 3.18 6.74
C HIS A 57 8.58 2.63 8.00
N HIS A 58 8.91 3.50 8.95
CA HIS A 58 9.37 3.13 10.28
C HIS A 58 8.31 3.46 11.32
N ILE A 59 8.02 2.52 12.21
CA ILE A 59 7.02 2.63 13.27
C ILE A 59 7.75 2.58 14.63
N PRO A 60 8.10 3.73 15.23
CA PRO A 60 8.99 3.78 16.40
C PRO A 60 8.42 3.06 17.63
N SER A 61 7.13 3.21 17.89
CA SER A 61 6.42 2.61 19.04
C SER A 61 6.50 1.07 19.07
N LEU A 62 6.59 0.44 17.91
CA LEU A 62 6.68 -1.02 17.76
C LEU A 62 8.10 -1.49 17.37
N ASN A 63 9.00 -0.55 17.08
CA ASN A 63 10.34 -0.77 16.54
C ASN A 63 10.34 -1.70 15.31
N VAL A 64 9.47 -1.39 14.34
CA VAL A 64 9.35 -2.16 13.09
C VAL A 64 9.44 -1.30 11.85
N LEU A 65 9.86 -1.94 10.76
CA LEU A 65 9.78 -1.42 9.41
C LEU A 65 8.62 -2.08 8.67
N VAL A 66 7.81 -1.29 7.98
CA VAL A 66 6.78 -1.77 7.06
C VAL A 66 7.20 -1.42 5.64
N LEU A 67 7.29 -2.43 4.79
CA LEU A 67 7.69 -2.29 3.40
C LEU A 67 6.60 -2.82 2.49
N SER A 68 6.41 -2.16 1.35
CA SER A 68 5.71 -2.76 0.22
C SER A 68 6.70 -2.98 -0.92
N ALA A 69 6.63 -4.13 -1.57
CA ALA A 69 7.39 -4.46 -2.77
C ALA A 69 6.45 -5.03 -3.82
N ALA A 70 6.68 -4.71 -5.09
CA ALA A 70 5.90 -5.22 -6.20
C ALA A 70 6.83 -5.86 -7.24
N HIS A 71 6.42 -6.99 -7.81
CA HIS A 71 7.07 -7.60 -8.97
C HIS A 71 6.04 -8.14 -9.93
N ASP A 72 6.44 -8.19 -11.20
CA ASP A 72 5.73 -8.90 -12.23
C ASP A 72 5.95 -10.40 -12.04
N VAL A 73 4.87 -11.16 -11.99
CA VAL A 73 4.85 -12.62 -11.94
C VAL A 73 4.13 -13.20 -13.15
N THR A 74 3.94 -12.42 -14.21
CA THR A 74 3.28 -12.86 -15.45
C THR A 74 4.02 -14.06 -16.03
N ASN A 75 3.30 -15.17 -16.19
CA ASN A 75 3.80 -16.30 -16.96
C ASN A 75 3.65 -15.98 -18.45
N HIS A 76 4.74 -15.52 -19.07
CA HIS A 76 4.75 -15.18 -20.50
C HIS A 76 4.72 -16.40 -21.42
N ASP A 77 4.83 -17.62 -20.89
CA ASP A 77 4.75 -18.86 -21.68
C ASP A 77 3.29 -19.26 -22.00
N GLU A 78 2.28 -18.64 -21.38
CA GLU A 78 0.86 -19.01 -21.50
C GLU A 78 0.02 -18.07 -22.40
N ASP A 79 0.64 -17.35 -23.35
CA ASP A 79 -0.05 -16.36 -24.22
C ASP A 79 -0.90 -15.35 -23.43
N ARG A 80 -0.43 -15.01 -22.22
CA ARG A 80 -1.19 -14.17 -21.31
C ARG A 80 -1.05 -12.69 -21.68
N GLU A 81 -2.15 -12.07 -22.10
CA GLU A 81 -2.18 -10.65 -22.50
C GLU A 81 -2.16 -9.68 -21.30
N SER A 82 -2.57 -10.13 -20.10
CA SER A 82 -2.67 -9.29 -18.90
C SER A 82 -1.47 -9.47 -17.96
N LEU A 83 -0.89 -8.36 -17.51
CA LEU A 83 0.15 -8.35 -16.48
C LEU A 83 -0.37 -8.91 -15.16
N GLN A 84 0.38 -9.80 -14.52
CA GLN A 84 0.11 -10.27 -13.16
C GLN A 84 1.14 -9.65 -12.22
N ILE A 85 0.71 -8.72 -11.36
CA ILE A 85 1.58 -8.11 -10.38
C ILE A 85 1.31 -8.72 -9.01
N ARG A 86 2.38 -9.14 -8.35
CA ARG A 86 2.36 -9.56 -6.95
C ARG A 86 2.93 -8.46 -6.08
N THR A 87 2.12 -7.95 -5.15
CA THR A 87 2.54 -6.98 -4.14
C THR A 87 2.73 -7.69 -2.80
N ALA A 88 3.95 -7.65 -2.27
CA ALA A 88 4.31 -8.16 -0.96
C ALA A 88 4.39 -7.03 0.06
N ILE A 89 3.67 -7.17 1.17
CA ILE A 89 3.79 -6.34 2.36
C ILE A 89 4.62 -7.08 3.39
N VAL A 90 5.70 -6.46 3.85
CA VAL A 90 6.69 -7.09 4.74
C VAL A 90 6.85 -6.24 5.99
N VAL A 91 6.84 -6.91 7.15
CA VAL A 91 7.16 -6.28 8.44
C VAL A 91 8.47 -6.85 8.94
N LEU A 92 9.45 -5.98 9.18
CA LEU A 92 10.75 -6.33 9.73
C LEU A 92 10.93 -5.74 11.12
N ASP A 93 11.66 -6.42 11.99
CA ASP A 93 12.23 -5.82 13.20
C ASP A 93 13.28 -4.77 12.78
N ALA A 94 13.12 -3.52 13.23
CA ALA A 94 14.00 -2.43 12.81
C ALA A 94 15.43 -2.56 13.36
N ARG A 95 15.61 -3.31 14.46
CA ARG A 95 16.91 -3.51 15.13
C ARG A 95 17.68 -4.68 14.56
N THR A 96 17.00 -5.77 14.17
CA THR A 96 17.66 -7.00 13.71
C THR A 96 17.50 -7.28 12.21
N GLY A 97 16.54 -6.65 11.55
CA GLY A 97 16.15 -6.97 10.17
C GLY A 97 15.37 -8.28 10.04
N ASP A 98 15.01 -8.92 11.16
CA ASP A 98 14.27 -10.18 11.13
C ASP A 98 12.84 -9.96 10.64
N ARG A 99 12.39 -10.84 9.75
CA ARG A 99 11.04 -10.78 9.20
C ARG A 99 10.02 -11.24 10.24
N ARG A 100 9.17 -10.32 10.69
CA ARG A 100 8.04 -10.60 11.58
C ARG A 100 6.81 -11.09 10.81
N ALA A 101 6.53 -10.51 9.65
CA ALA A 101 5.41 -10.93 8.81
C ALA A 101 5.67 -10.67 7.32
N ILE A 102 4.98 -11.42 6.47
CA ILE A 102 4.91 -11.19 5.03
C ILE A 102 3.54 -11.62 4.52
N HIS A 103 2.91 -10.75 3.72
CA HIS A 103 1.70 -11.11 2.99
C HIS A 103 1.85 -10.69 1.53
N ALA A 104 1.54 -11.59 0.61
CA ALA A 104 1.56 -11.32 -0.82
C ALA A 104 0.13 -11.31 -1.36
N ILE A 105 -0.17 -10.34 -2.21
CA ILE A 105 -1.46 -10.18 -2.88
C ILE A 105 -1.21 -10.18 -4.37
N ASP A 106 -1.93 -11.05 -5.07
CA ASP A 106 -1.89 -11.19 -6.51
C ASP A 106 -2.99 -10.34 -7.15
N SER A 107 -2.61 -9.49 -8.12
CA SER A 107 -3.54 -8.61 -8.83
C SER A 107 -4.68 -9.36 -9.50
N ASP A 108 -4.41 -10.56 -10.03
CA ASP A 108 -5.41 -11.39 -10.69
C ASP A 108 -6.49 -11.89 -9.74
N ALA A 109 -6.08 -12.32 -8.54
CA ALA A 109 -7.01 -12.78 -7.52
C ALA A 109 -7.97 -11.66 -7.08
N GLN A 110 -7.53 -10.40 -7.19
CA GLN A 110 -8.33 -9.23 -6.86
C GLN A 110 -9.03 -8.59 -8.08
N GLY A 111 -8.64 -8.96 -9.30
CA GLY A 111 -9.10 -8.32 -10.54
C GLY A 111 -8.68 -6.84 -10.68
N SER A 112 -7.69 -6.38 -9.90
CA SER A 112 -7.17 -5.01 -9.91
C SER A 112 -5.77 -4.94 -9.28
N TYR A 113 -5.01 -3.90 -9.60
CA TYR A 113 -3.65 -3.69 -9.09
C TYR A 113 -3.65 -2.76 -7.89
N ILE A 114 -2.80 -3.07 -6.89
CA ILE A 114 -2.51 -2.15 -5.79
C ILE A 114 -1.67 -0.99 -6.34
N VAL A 115 -2.19 0.23 -6.16
CA VAL A 115 -1.50 1.47 -6.57
C VAL A 115 -0.69 2.06 -5.43
N ASP A 116 -1.07 1.81 -4.17
CA ASP A 116 -0.36 2.33 -3.02
C ASP A 116 -0.48 1.44 -1.77
N CYS A 117 0.53 1.52 -0.91
CA CYS A 117 0.55 0.92 0.42
C CYS A 117 1.03 1.97 1.42
N PHE A 118 0.16 2.28 2.38
CA PHE A 118 0.40 3.32 3.37
C PHE A 118 0.34 2.76 4.79
N VAL A 119 0.90 3.52 5.73
CA VAL A 119 0.76 3.27 7.17
C VAL A 119 0.20 4.53 7.82
N SER A 120 -0.74 4.37 8.74
CA SER A 120 -1.34 5.51 9.45
C SER A 120 -0.30 6.28 10.26
N PRO A 121 -0.48 7.61 10.41
CA PRO A 121 0.40 8.45 11.22
C PRO A 121 0.23 8.24 12.73
N ASP A 122 -0.86 7.59 13.16
CA ASP A 122 -1.04 7.16 14.55
C ASP A 122 -0.05 6.03 14.86
N TRP A 123 1.03 6.37 15.55
CA TRP A 123 2.06 5.42 15.93
C TRP A 123 1.64 4.54 17.10
N ASP A 124 0.68 4.92 17.94
CA ASP A 124 0.28 4.11 19.09
C ASP A 124 -0.64 2.96 18.66
N ASN A 125 -1.43 3.18 17.61
CA ASN A 125 -2.26 2.16 16.98
C ASN A 125 -2.13 2.17 15.45
N PRO A 126 -0.96 1.76 14.92
CA PRO A 126 -0.67 1.87 13.50
C PRO A 126 -1.52 0.90 12.68
N VAL A 127 -2.02 1.39 11.56
CA VAL A 127 -2.83 0.66 10.58
C VAL A 127 -2.08 0.61 9.26
N VAL A 128 -1.99 -0.59 8.67
CA VAL A 128 -1.50 -0.78 7.31
C VAL A 128 -2.69 -0.72 6.35
N GLY A 129 -2.54 0.07 5.29
CA GLY A 129 -3.56 0.25 4.27
C GLY A 129 -3.05 -0.05 2.87
N LEU A 130 -3.93 -0.57 2.03
CA LEU A 130 -3.69 -0.83 0.61
C LEU A 130 -4.77 -0.12 -0.20
N ALA A 131 -4.38 0.56 -1.27
CA ALA A 131 -5.29 1.17 -2.22
C ALA A 131 -5.16 0.49 -3.58
N TRP A 132 -6.29 0.12 -4.19
CA TRP A 132 -6.36 -0.47 -5.51
C TRP A 132 -6.71 0.59 -6.57
N GLN A 133 -6.36 0.30 -7.82
CA GLN A 133 -6.63 1.17 -8.96
C GLN A 133 -8.14 1.41 -9.17
N ASN A 134 -8.99 0.46 -8.77
CA ASN A 134 -10.44 0.59 -8.85
C ASN A 134 -11.04 1.49 -7.74
N GLY A 135 -10.22 1.99 -6.82
CA GLY A 135 -10.64 2.84 -5.70
C GLY A 135 -10.90 2.09 -4.40
N ASP A 136 -10.77 0.77 -4.39
CA ASP A 136 -10.95 -0.02 -3.18
C ASP A 136 -9.80 0.23 -2.21
N VAL A 137 -10.09 0.28 -0.91
CA VAL A 137 -9.07 0.38 0.14
C VAL A 137 -9.31 -0.67 1.20
N LEU A 138 -8.23 -1.35 1.60
CA LEU A 138 -8.21 -2.34 2.68
C LEU A 138 -7.31 -1.83 3.78
N THR A 139 -7.79 -1.86 5.02
CA THR A 139 -7.02 -1.43 6.19
C THR A 139 -7.04 -2.48 7.28
N VAL A 140 -5.91 -2.69 7.95
CA VAL A 140 -5.77 -3.62 9.08
C VAL A 140 -4.80 -3.06 10.11
N GLY A 141 -5.11 -3.20 11.40
CA GLY A 141 -4.18 -2.82 12.47
C GLY A 141 -2.88 -3.62 12.34
N LEU A 142 -1.72 -2.97 12.45
CA LEU A 142 -0.41 -3.58 12.20
C LEU A 142 -0.11 -4.75 13.13
N ASN A 143 -0.56 -4.71 14.38
CA ASN A 143 -0.45 -5.84 15.30
C ASN A 143 -1.23 -7.05 14.79
N ARG A 144 -2.46 -6.82 14.31
CA ARG A 144 -3.29 -7.87 13.70
C ARG A 144 -2.69 -8.38 12.39
N PHE A 145 -2.20 -7.49 11.53
CA PHE A 145 -1.51 -7.86 10.31
C PHE A 145 -0.28 -8.74 10.58
N THR A 146 0.48 -8.43 11.63
CA THR A 146 1.68 -9.20 11.98
C THR A 146 1.32 -10.61 12.45
N ALA A 147 0.18 -10.79 13.12
CA ALA A 147 -0.30 -12.09 13.59
C ALA A 147 -0.99 -12.90 12.46
N ASP A 148 -1.93 -12.27 11.76
CA ASP A 148 -2.91 -12.95 10.91
C ASP A 148 -2.80 -12.59 9.42
N GLY A 149 -2.05 -11.54 9.08
CA GLY A 149 -2.03 -10.95 7.75
C GLY A 149 -3.28 -10.12 7.44
N PHE A 150 -3.59 -9.95 6.15
CA PHE A 150 -4.88 -9.40 5.74
C PHE A 150 -5.95 -10.48 5.84
N GLU A 151 -7.16 -10.09 6.25
CA GLU A 151 -8.32 -10.97 6.17
C GLU A 151 -8.54 -11.34 4.69
N ARG A 152 -8.50 -12.64 4.41
CA ARG A 152 -8.89 -13.17 3.11
C ARG A 152 -10.40 -13.37 3.14
N GLU A 153 -11.13 -12.76 2.23
CA GLU A 153 -12.56 -13.01 2.19
C GLU A 153 -12.86 -14.33 1.48
N GLY A 154 -13.39 -15.25 2.30
CA GLY A 154 -14.01 -16.53 1.97
C GLY A 154 -13.03 -17.64 1.49
N GLU A 155 -13.44 -18.87 1.23
CA GLU A 155 -14.79 -19.29 0.86
C GLU A 155 -15.51 -18.19 0.03
N GLY A 156 -14.74 -17.50 -0.83
CA GLY A 156 -15.13 -16.55 -1.89
C GLY A 156 -15.79 -15.19 -1.60
N GLU A 157 -15.14 -14.18 -0.98
CA GLU A 157 -15.82 -12.86 -0.86
C GLU A 157 -15.10 -11.49 -0.99
N ARG A 158 -13.84 -11.29 -1.43
CA ARG A 158 -13.16 -9.93 -1.57
C ARG A 158 -12.98 -9.08 -0.31
N ALA A 159 -11.71 -8.92 0.13
CA ALA A 159 -11.27 -8.01 1.18
C ALA A 159 -12.16 -6.76 1.40
N ARG A 160 -12.71 -6.60 2.61
CA ARG A 160 -13.55 -5.47 3.02
C ARG A 160 -13.03 -4.15 2.47
N THR A 161 -13.70 -3.73 1.41
CA THR A 161 -13.44 -2.51 0.68
C THR A 161 -14.06 -1.36 1.45
N LEU A 162 -13.22 -0.55 2.06
CA LEU A 162 -13.57 0.82 2.38
C LEU A 162 -13.25 1.62 1.12
N ALA A 163 -14.24 2.18 0.44
CA ALA A 163 -13.97 3.19 -0.58
C ALA A 163 -13.45 4.45 0.15
N LEU A 164 -12.13 4.57 0.25
CA LEU A 164 -11.47 5.76 0.77
C LEU A 164 -10.89 6.49 -0.42
N PHE A 165 -11.59 7.54 -0.85
CA PHE A 165 -11.01 8.50 -1.77
C PHE A 165 -9.77 9.11 -1.11
N PRO A 166 -8.59 9.03 -1.74
CA PRO A 166 -7.41 9.69 -1.19
C PRO A 166 -7.71 11.18 -1.03
N ALA A 167 -7.36 11.74 0.13
CA ALA A 167 -7.46 13.19 0.35
C ALA A 167 -6.72 13.98 -0.73
N GLU A 168 -5.74 13.37 -1.42
CA GLU A 168 -4.97 13.93 -2.52
C GLU A 168 -5.76 14.01 -3.82
N LEU A 169 -6.68 13.07 -4.07
CA LEU A 169 -7.59 13.06 -5.23
C LEU A 169 -8.73 14.08 -5.06
N ILE A 170 -9.13 14.33 -3.80
CA ILE A 170 -10.09 15.39 -3.41
C ILE A 170 -9.41 16.76 -3.26
N ALA A 171 -8.17 16.82 -2.76
CA ALA A 171 -7.41 18.07 -2.61
C ALA A 171 -6.87 18.58 -3.95
N ALA A 172 -6.58 17.69 -4.91
CA ALA A 172 -6.27 18.08 -6.28
C ALA A 172 -7.47 18.71 -7.00
N SER A 173 -8.70 18.45 -6.53
CA SER A 173 -9.94 19.00 -7.07
C SER A 173 -10.52 20.17 -6.24
N MET A 174 -10.16 20.32 -4.95
CA MET A 174 -10.75 21.37 -4.07
C MET A 174 -9.78 22.20 -3.20
N GLY A 175 -8.46 22.06 -3.34
CA GLY A 175 -7.53 22.98 -2.66
C GLY A 175 -7.47 22.83 -1.13
N ARG A 176 -6.54 21.98 -0.68
CA ARG A 176 -6.03 21.79 0.71
C ARG A 176 -6.90 21.06 1.74
N LYS A 177 -6.26 20.03 2.32
CA LYS A 177 -6.33 19.48 3.69
C LYS A 177 -7.73 19.21 4.27
N GLU A 178 -8.31 18.08 3.90
CA GLU A 178 -9.31 17.35 4.71
C GLU A 178 -9.34 15.88 4.23
N ILE A 179 -9.34 14.92 5.17
CA ILE A 179 -9.59 13.50 4.84
C ILE A 179 -11.10 13.31 4.89
N VAL A 180 -11.71 13.03 3.75
CA VAL A 180 -13.14 12.72 3.66
C VAL A 180 -13.28 11.22 3.44
N ALA A 181 -13.75 10.50 4.46
CA ALA A 181 -14.20 9.13 4.28
C ALA A 181 -15.64 9.16 3.80
N VAL A 182 -15.92 8.61 2.62
CA VAL A 182 -17.30 8.44 2.15
C VAL A 182 -17.64 6.96 2.20
N ALA A 183 -18.42 6.57 3.21
CA ALA A 183 -18.98 5.24 3.26
C ALA A 183 -20.17 5.17 2.27
N GLY A 184 -20.04 4.34 1.23
CA GLY A 184 -21.15 3.93 0.37
C GLY A 184 -21.62 4.98 -0.64
N VAL A 185 -20.84 5.25 -1.69
CA VAL A 185 -21.28 6.13 -2.78
C VAL A 185 -21.53 5.32 -4.06
N LYS A 186 -22.80 5.27 -4.48
CA LYS A 186 -23.19 5.15 -5.89
C LYS A 186 -22.44 6.26 -6.65
N LYS A 187 -21.71 5.92 -7.73
CA LYS A 187 -20.94 6.90 -8.52
C LYS A 187 -21.81 8.12 -8.88
N HIS A 188 -21.60 9.26 -8.22
CA HIS A 188 -22.20 10.52 -8.67
C HIS A 188 -21.54 10.90 -10.00
N PRO A 189 -22.30 11.30 -11.04
CA PRO A 189 -21.74 11.94 -12.21
C PRO A 189 -21.20 13.31 -11.77
N VAL A 190 -19.88 13.47 -11.83
CA VAL A 190 -19.24 14.78 -11.68
C VAL A 190 -19.42 15.51 -13.01
N ILE A 191 -20.37 16.44 -13.07
CA ILE A 191 -20.44 17.41 -14.17
C ILE A 191 -19.29 18.40 -13.92
N SER A 192 -18.30 18.41 -14.82
CA SER A 192 -17.24 19.43 -14.80
C SER A 192 -17.86 20.82 -14.99
N GLU A 193 -17.24 21.88 -14.44
CA GLU A 193 -17.61 23.25 -14.77
C GLU A 193 -17.57 23.44 -16.29
N GLY A 194 -18.74 23.38 -16.94
CA GLY A 194 -18.92 23.43 -18.40
C GLY A 194 -19.75 22.30 -19.02
N GLY A 195 -20.07 21.23 -18.30
CA GLY A 195 -20.95 20.15 -18.80
C GLY A 195 -22.44 20.56 -18.85
N ARG A 196 -23.21 20.01 -19.79
CA ARG A 196 -24.64 20.31 -19.95
C ARG A 196 -25.47 19.40 -19.05
N GLU A 197 -26.62 19.88 -18.57
CA GLU A 197 -27.55 19.13 -17.71
C GLU A 197 -28.05 17.82 -18.35
N ASP A 198 -27.97 17.71 -19.68
CA ASP A 198 -28.42 16.54 -20.45
C ASP A 198 -27.46 15.32 -20.35
N ASP A 199 -26.27 15.48 -19.75
CA ASP A 199 -25.25 14.43 -19.62
C ASP A 199 -25.43 13.54 -18.36
N ILE A 200 -26.54 13.70 -17.62
CA ILE A 200 -26.82 12.93 -16.40
C ILE A 200 -27.48 11.59 -16.77
N PRO A 201 -26.87 10.43 -16.45
CA PRO A 201 -27.51 9.15 -16.68
C PRO A 201 -28.61 8.87 -15.64
N ASP A 202 -29.74 8.35 -16.11
CA ASP A 202 -31.00 8.16 -15.37
C ASP A 202 -30.89 6.98 -14.39
N TRP A 203 -30.70 7.24 -13.09
CA TRP A 203 -30.68 6.19 -12.04
C TRP A 203 -31.38 6.65 -10.76
N GLU A 204 -32.14 5.75 -10.13
CA GLU A 204 -32.93 6.01 -8.92
C GLU A 204 -32.05 6.11 -7.64
N GLU A 205 -32.24 7.22 -6.91
CA GLU A 205 -31.56 7.57 -5.66
C GLU A 205 -32.13 6.78 -4.46
N GLU A 206 -31.26 6.14 -3.67
CA GLU A 206 -31.59 5.77 -2.28
C GLU A 206 -30.35 6.02 -1.41
N GLU A 207 -30.62 6.51 -0.19
CA GLU A 207 -29.82 7.46 0.60
C GLU A 207 -28.43 6.96 1.07
N GLY A 208 -27.38 7.75 0.83
CA GLY A 208 -26.07 7.64 1.46
C GLY A 208 -25.78 8.84 2.38
N LYS A 209 -25.15 8.62 3.54
CA LYS A 209 -24.80 9.69 4.51
C LYS A 209 -23.31 9.99 4.47
N VAL A 210 -22.95 11.28 4.33
CA VAL A 210 -21.58 11.79 4.46
C VAL A 210 -21.26 12.03 5.93
N MET A 211 -20.12 11.52 6.41
CA MET A 211 -19.61 11.86 7.75
C MET A 211 -18.31 12.66 7.63
N PHE A 212 -18.29 13.80 8.31
CA PHE A 212 -17.12 14.65 8.42
C PHE A 212 -16.42 14.36 9.75
N ALA A 213 -15.15 13.96 9.70
CA ALA A 213 -14.28 13.95 10.88
C ALA A 213 -13.42 15.21 10.84
N LYS A 214 -13.71 16.16 11.74
CA LYS A 214 -12.84 17.31 11.99
C LYS A 214 -11.74 16.90 12.97
N TRP A 215 -10.51 17.30 12.66
CA TRP A 215 -9.38 17.33 13.58
C TRP A 215 -9.25 18.75 14.14
#